data_AF-A0AAN6LH52-F1
#
_entry.id   AF-A0AAN6LH52-F1
#
_cell.length_a   1.000
_cell.length_b   1.000
_cell.length_c   1.000
_cell.angle_alpha   90.00
_cell.angle_beta   90.00
_cell.angle_gamma   90.00
#
_symmetry.space_group_name_H-M   'P 1'
#
loop_
_entity.id
_entity.type
_entity.pdbx_description
1 polymer ?
#
loop_
_entity_poly.entity_id
_entity_poly.type
_entity_poly.pdbx_seq_one_letter_code
_entity_poly.pdbx_strand_id
1 'polypeptide(L)'
;MAALKDVEAYQQYLKGVAEGTIVLPMFSTLGTEVHIEYGELYCRIPNCNRRKNPFSATNNLRQHVQGHKNAGGEYYTAPSQKGGRVSQEVIDEAIKFYVTLAEQLEILESESESGSESEGEVDEGVAKVKLPLRQDGKTPAVKKMQEIAREEGKEVPCDGCKEAGIACCKDSAVCTIFDLFDCEF
;
A
#
# COMPACT_ATOMS: atom_id res chain seq x y z
N MET A 1 -3.95 -22.21 -3.83
CA MET A 1 -3.64 -23.07 -2.66
C MET A 1 -4.83 -23.97 -2.41
N ALA A 2 -4.72 -25.28 -2.68
CA ALA A 2 -5.88 -26.17 -2.55
C ALA A 2 -6.35 -26.34 -1.10
N ALA A 3 -5.41 -26.40 -0.15
CA ALA A 3 -5.72 -26.64 1.26
C ALA A 3 -6.42 -25.47 1.99
N LEU A 4 -6.30 -24.25 1.46
CA LEU A 4 -6.93 -23.05 2.04
C LEU A 4 -8.19 -22.61 1.30
N LYS A 5 -8.56 -23.30 0.22
CA LYS A 5 -9.63 -22.86 -0.68
C LYS A 5 -10.97 -22.72 0.04
N ASP A 6 -11.25 -23.63 0.97
CA ASP A 6 -12.53 -23.72 1.67
C ASP A 6 -12.50 -23.01 3.03
N VAL A 7 -11.41 -22.31 3.36
CA VAL A 7 -11.27 -21.53 4.61
C VAL A 7 -11.84 -20.13 4.36
N GLU A 8 -12.94 -19.79 5.04
CA GLU A 8 -13.65 -18.52 4.86
C GLU A 8 -12.77 -17.31 5.18
N ALA A 9 -12.02 -17.36 6.28
CA ALA A 9 -11.08 -16.30 6.67
C ALA A 9 -10.01 -16.02 5.60
N TYR A 10 -9.60 -17.06 4.85
CA TYR A 10 -8.67 -16.88 3.73
C TYR A 10 -9.32 -16.19 2.53
N GLN A 11 -10.61 -16.45 2.28
CA GLN A 11 -11.37 -15.75 1.22
C GLN A 11 -11.59 -14.28 1.57
N GLN A 12 -11.89 -13.98 2.84
CA GLN A 12 -11.99 -12.61 3.36
C GLN A 12 -10.66 -11.87 3.20
N TYR A 13 -9.54 -12.51 3.56
CA TYR A 13 -8.20 -11.97 3.31
C TYR A 13 -7.99 -11.59 1.83
N LEU A 14 -8.31 -12.49 0.89
CA LEU A 14 -8.07 -12.23 -0.52
C LEU A 14 -8.85 -11.03 -1.06
N LYS A 15 -10.10 -10.89 -0.65
CA LYS A 15 -10.99 -9.78 -1.05
C LYS A 15 -10.62 -8.49 -0.34
N GLY A 16 -10.52 -8.53 0.98
CA GLY A 16 -10.35 -7.33 1.78
C GLY A 16 -8.99 -6.67 1.58
N VAL A 17 -7.94 -7.43 1.26
CA VAL A 17 -6.64 -6.82 0.89
C VAL A 17 -6.68 -6.20 -0.50
N ALA A 18 -7.44 -6.79 -1.44
CA ALA A 18 -7.63 -6.21 -2.77
C ALA A 18 -8.43 -4.91 -2.73
N GLU A 19 -9.48 -4.88 -1.91
CA GLU A 19 -10.37 -3.73 -1.71
C GLU A 19 -9.74 -2.66 -0.80
N GLY A 20 -8.69 -3.01 -0.07
CA GLY A 20 -8.02 -2.12 0.88
C GLY A 20 -8.76 -1.98 2.22
N THR A 21 -9.83 -2.74 2.44
CA THR A 21 -10.53 -2.88 3.72
C THR A 21 -9.69 -3.58 4.78
N ILE A 22 -8.76 -4.45 4.36
CA ILE A 22 -7.82 -5.12 5.26
C ILE A 22 -6.44 -4.46 5.16
N VAL A 23 -6.02 -3.85 6.26
CA VAL A 23 -4.65 -3.41 6.43
C VAL A 23 -3.83 -4.55 7.02
N LEU A 24 -3.01 -5.19 6.18
CA LEU A 24 -2.14 -6.25 6.66
C LEU A 24 -1.08 -5.70 7.64
N PRO A 25 -0.86 -6.36 8.79
CA PRO A 25 0.22 -5.99 9.69
C PRO A 25 1.56 -6.14 8.96
N MET A 26 2.53 -5.30 9.34
CA MET A 26 3.91 -5.45 8.86
C MET A 26 4.42 -6.87 9.11
N PHE A 27 5.35 -7.33 8.29
CA PHE A 27 5.95 -8.65 8.48
C PHE A 27 6.50 -8.76 9.90
N SER A 28 6.14 -9.84 10.60
CA SER A 28 6.77 -10.17 11.88
C SER A 28 8.24 -10.44 11.61
N THR A 29 9.11 -9.53 12.02
CA THR A 29 10.55 -9.65 11.87
C THR A 29 11.12 -10.40 13.06
N LEU A 30 11.43 -11.69 12.88
CA LEU A 30 12.31 -12.42 13.79
C LEU A 30 13.75 -12.09 13.37
N GLY A 31 14.25 -10.92 13.76
CA GLY A 31 15.52 -10.38 13.25
C GLY A 31 15.37 -9.78 11.85
N THR A 32 16.15 -10.24 10.86
CA THR A 32 16.06 -9.82 9.44
C THR A 32 15.16 -10.73 8.60
N GLU A 33 14.66 -11.82 9.19
CA GLU A 33 13.80 -12.76 8.49
C GLU A 33 12.34 -12.33 8.54
N VAL A 34 11.72 -12.29 7.36
CA VAL A 34 10.31 -11.99 7.20
C VAL A 34 9.52 -13.29 7.15
N HIS A 35 8.59 -13.43 8.08
CA HIS A 35 7.68 -14.55 8.09
C HIS A 35 6.50 -14.30 7.13
N ILE A 36 6.41 -15.15 6.11
CA ILE A 36 5.33 -15.12 5.10
C ILE A 36 4.54 -16.41 5.24
N GLU A 37 3.27 -16.30 5.62
CA GLU A 37 2.41 -17.43 5.88
C GLU A 37 2.06 -18.20 4.60
N TYR A 38 1.76 -19.48 4.76
CA TYR A 38 1.28 -20.28 3.63
C TYR A 38 -0.03 -19.67 3.09
N GLY A 39 -0.11 -19.50 1.77
CA GLY A 39 -1.26 -18.86 1.16
C GLY A 39 -1.13 -17.37 0.93
N GLU A 40 -0.16 -16.68 1.53
CA GLU A 40 -0.05 -15.24 1.34
C GLU A 40 0.32 -14.88 -0.09
N LEU A 41 -0.34 -13.86 -0.62
CA LEU A 41 -0.19 -13.38 -1.99
C LEU A 41 0.07 -11.88 -2.10
N TYR A 42 0.05 -11.10 -1.02
CA TYR A 42 0.23 -9.65 -1.07
C TYR A 42 1.52 -9.19 -0.40
N CYS A 43 2.20 -8.22 -1.01
CA CYS A 43 3.40 -7.64 -0.44
C CYS A 43 3.04 -6.62 0.65
N ARG A 44 3.61 -6.76 1.84
CA ARG A 44 3.35 -5.86 2.98
C ARG A 44 4.40 -4.76 3.15
N ILE A 45 5.44 -4.74 2.32
CA ILE A 45 6.52 -3.74 2.41
C ILE A 45 5.97 -2.35 2.06
N PRO A 46 6.24 -1.33 2.88
CA PRO A 46 5.82 0.04 2.60
C PRO A 46 6.37 0.50 1.25
N ASN A 47 5.57 1.27 0.51
CA ASN A 47 5.94 1.81 -0.81
C ASN A 47 6.21 0.76 -1.90
N CYS A 48 5.75 -0.49 -1.72
CA CYS A 48 5.79 -1.48 -2.79
C CYS A 48 4.65 -1.26 -3.80
N ASN A 49 5.00 -1.05 -5.07
CA ASN A 49 4.04 -0.94 -6.19
C ASN A 49 3.20 -2.22 -6.41
N ARG A 50 3.64 -3.37 -5.89
CA ARG A 50 2.90 -4.65 -5.97
C ARG A 50 2.10 -4.98 -4.70
N ARG A 51 1.98 -4.05 -3.75
CA ARG A 51 1.21 -4.24 -2.52
C ARG A 51 -0.27 -4.52 -2.77
N LYS A 52 -0.86 -3.90 -3.80
CA LYS A 52 -2.28 -4.05 -4.17
C LYS A 52 -2.54 -5.20 -5.16
N ASN A 53 -1.50 -5.79 -5.72
CA ASN A 53 -1.63 -6.80 -6.77
C ASN A 53 -1.26 -8.18 -6.22
N PRO A 54 -2.18 -9.16 -6.22
CA PRO A 54 -1.87 -10.49 -5.71
C PRO A 54 -0.84 -11.19 -6.61
N PHE A 55 0.15 -11.82 -5.99
CA PHE A 55 1.03 -12.76 -6.66
C PHE A 55 0.28 -14.07 -6.95
N SER A 56 0.71 -14.82 -7.97
CA SER A 56 0.07 -16.10 -8.32
C SER A 56 0.38 -17.23 -7.34
N ALA A 57 1.46 -17.09 -6.55
CA ALA A 57 1.88 -18.08 -5.57
C ALA A 57 2.71 -17.43 -4.45
N THR A 58 2.65 -18.00 -3.25
CA THR A 58 3.43 -17.52 -2.09
C THR A 58 4.94 -17.54 -2.37
N ASN A 59 5.45 -18.51 -3.13
CA ASN A 59 6.88 -18.51 -3.51
C ASN A 59 7.26 -17.31 -4.39
N ASN A 60 6.36 -16.83 -5.25
CA ASN A 60 6.61 -15.64 -6.07
C ASN A 60 6.64 -14.39 -5.18
N LEU A 61 5.78 -14.34 -4.16
CA LEU A 61 5.84 -13.30 -3.13
C LEU A 61 7.16 -13.36 -2.34
N ARG A 62 7.62 -14.55 -1.92
CA ARG A 62 8.92 -14.70 -1.22
C ARG A 62 10.08 -14.17 -2.07
N GLN A 63 10.15 -14.54 -3.35
CA GLN A 63 11.17 -14.04 -4.28
C GLN A 63 11.08 -12.53 -4.47
N HIS A 64 9.87 -12.00 -4.59
CA HIS A 64 9.66 -10.56 -4.69
C HIS A 64 10.16 -9.83 -3.45
N VAL A 65 9.83 -10.33 -2.26
CA VAL A 65 10.24 -9.77 -0.96
C VAL A 65 11.77 -9.79 -0.81
N GLN A 66 12.43 -10.89 -1.20
CA GLN A 66 13.91 -10.95 -1.27
C GLN A 66 14.53 -9.88 -2.19
N GLY A 67 13.78 -9.41 -3.19
CA GLY A 67 14.20 -8.37 -4.13
C GLY A 67 14.18 -6.95 -3.58
N HIS A 68 13.57 -6.70 -2.41
CA HIS A 68 13.53 -5.37 -1.78
C HIS A 68 14.88 -4.88 -1.21
N LYS A 69 15.98 -5.57 -1.53
CA LYS A 69 17.37 -5.17 -1.19
C LYS A 69 17.83 -3.82 -1.73
N ASN A 70 17.17 -3.26 -2.73
CA ASN A 70 17.78 -2.21 -3.57
C ASN A 70 17.28 -0.78 -3.30
N ALA A 71 16.39 -0.56 -2.33
CA ALA A 71 15.70 0.73 -2.18
C ALA A 71 15.87 1.45 -0.84
N GLY A 72 16.67 0.96 0.13
CA GLY A 72 16.82 1.74 1.38
C GLY A 72 17.37 1.08 2.65
N GLY A 73 17.98 -0.11 2.61
CA GLY A 73 18.90 -0.50 3.69
C GLY A 73 18.44 -1.55 4.70
N GLU A 74 17.26 -2.16 4.58
CA GLU A 74 16.89 -3.34 5.37
C GLU A 74 16.90 -4.64 4.53
N TYR A 75 17.55 -5.66 5.06
CA TYR A 75 17.57 -6.99 4.45
C TYR A 75 16.32 -7.74 4.88
N TYR A 76 15.34 -7.91 3.98
CA TYR A 76 14.24 -8.84 4.19
C TYR A 76 14.61 -10.20 3.61
N THR A 77 14.93 -11.16 4.47
CA THR A 77 15.19 -12.54 4.07
C THR A 77 13.93 -13.39 4.28
N ALA A 78 13.26 -13.76 3.19
CA ALA A 78 12.20 -14.77 3.25
C ALA A 78 12.85 -16.16 3.15
N PRO A 79 12.61 -17.08 4.09
CA PRO A 79 13.15 -18.43 4.00
C PRO A 79 12.67 -19.11 2.73
N SER A 80 13.61 -19.71 1.99
CA SER A 80 13.26 -20.51 0.81
C SER A 80 12.62 -21.81 1.29
N GLN A 81 11.38 -22.06 0.89
CA GLN A 81 10.76 -23.35 1.14
C GLN A 81 11.42 -24.41 0.25
N LYS A 82 12.03 -25.42 0.86
CA LYS A 82 12.52 -26.61 0.15
C LYS A 82 11.32 -27.28 -0.53
N GLY A 83 11.45 -27.59 -1.82
CA GLY A 83 10.37 -28.19 -2.61
C GLY A 83 9.84 -29.47 -1.96
N GLY A 84 8.52 -29.57 -1.79
CA GLY A 84 7.85 -30.68 -1.13
C GLY A 84 6.38 -30.39 -0.85
N ARG A 85 5.63 -31.41 -0.40
CA ARG A 85 4.29 -31.19 0.17
C ARG A 85 4.44 -30.37 1.47
N VAL A 86 3.64 -29.33 1.60
CA VAL A 86 3.56 -28.54 2.84
C VAL A 86 2.95 -29.42 3.94
N SER A 87 3.52 -29.39 5.14
CA SER A 87 3.00 -30.14 6.28
C SER A 87 1.64 -29.58 6.74
N GLN A 88 0.83 -30.43 7.37
CA GLN A 88 -0.45 -30.00 7.92
C GLN A 88 -0.28 -28.92 9.00
N GLU A 89 0.78 -29.02 9.80
CA GLU A 89 1.13 -28.03 10.84
C GLU A 89 1.25 -26.61 10.27
N VAL A 90 1.94 -26.45 9.13
CA VAL A 90 2.11 -25.15 8.45
C VAL A 90 0.78 -24.64 7.88
N ILE A 91 -0.10 -25.55 7.45
CA ILE A 91 -1.44 -25.19 6.99
C ILE A 91 -2.28 -24.68 8.17
N ASP A 92 -2.23 -25.37 9.32
CA ASP A 92 -2.99 -25.01 10.51
C ASP A 92 -2.51 -23.68 11.12
N GLU A 93 -1.20 -23.42 11.12
CA GLU A 93 -0.63 -22.12 11.50
C GLU A 93 -1.13 -21.00 10.59
N ALA A 94 -1.12 -21.22 9.27
CA ALA A 94 -1.65 -20.25 8.32
C ALA A 94 -3.14 -19.98 8.53
N ILE A 95 -3.94 -21.03 8.82
CA ILE A 95 -5.38 -20.87 9.12
C ILE A 95 -5.56 -20.00 10.37
N LYS A 96 -4.81 -20.25 11.45
CA LYS A 96 -4.86 -19.43 12.66
C LYS A 96 -4.55 -17.96 12.38
N PHE A 97 -3.55 -17.70 11.53
CA PHE A 97 -3.21 -16.35 11.11
C PHE A 97 -4.40 -15.67 10.41
N TYR A 98 -5.03 -16.32 9.42
CA TYR A 98 -6.17 -15.71 8.71
C TYR A 98 -7.38 -15.50 9.60
N VAL A 99 -7.68 -16.43 10.51
CA VAL A 99 -8.78 -16.29 11.48
C VAL A 99 -8.53 -15.10 12.40
N THR A 100 -7.32 -14.98 12.97
CA THR A 100 -6.95 -13.85 13.83
C THR A 100 -7.07 -12.50 13.09
N LEU A 101 -6.70 -12.49 11.81
CA LEU A 101 -6.81 -11.31 10.97
C LEU A 101 -8.27 -10.92 10.69
N ALA A 102 -9.15 -11.90 10.51
CA ALA A 102 -10.58 -11.68 10.35
C ALA A 102 -11.23 -11.14 11.65
N GLU A 103 -10.92 -11.74 12.80
CA GLU A 103 -11.42 -11.31 14.11
C GLU A 103 -11.02 -9.86 14.44
N GLN A 104 -9.80 -9.44 14.07
CA GLN A 104 -9.37 -8.04 14.25
C GLN A 104 -10.22 -7.04 13.47
N LEU A 105 -10.75 -7.43 12.31
CA LEU A 105 -11.63 -6.56 11.52
C LEU A 105 -13.01 -6.45 12.16
N GLU A 106 -13.57 -7.57 12.63
CA GLU A 106 -14.87 -7.58 13.30
C GLU A 106 -14.87 -6.70 14.56
N ILE A 107 -13.77 -6.70 15.32
CA ILE A 107 -13.60 -5.83 16.49
C ILE A 107 -13.59 -4.35 16.05
N LEU A 108 -12.80 -3.98 15.04
CA LEU A 108 -12.72 -2.59 14.55
C LEU A 108 -14.06 -2.09 14.00
N GLU A 109 -14.82 -2.95 13.32
CA GLU A 109 -16.16 -2.62 12.84
C GLU A 109 -17.13 -2.40 14.00
N SER A 110 -17.08 -3.26 15.03
CA SER A 110 -17.94 -3.13 16.22
C SER A 110 -17.64 -1.89 17.09
N GLU A 111 -16.38 -1.44 17.12
CA GLU A 111 -15.97 -0.23 17.84
C GLU A 111 -16.36 1.06 17.10
N SER A 112 -16.60 0.98 15.78
CA SER A 112 -17.06 2.10 14.97
C SER A 112 -18.57 2.36 15.04
N GLU A 113 -19.36 1.40 15.55
CA GLU A 113 -20.83 1.49 15.61
C GLU A 113 -21.39 1.95 16.98
N SER A 114 -20.54 2.25 17.97
CA SER A 114 -20.96 2.67 19.31
C SER A 114 -20.39 4.04 19.70
N GLY A 115 -20.86 5.10 19.03
CA GLY A 115 -20.47 6.48 19.32
C GLY A 115 -21.47 7.50 18.78
N SER A 116 -22.62 7.65 19.46
CA SER A 116 -23.59 8.72 19.22
C SER A 116 -23.03 10.10 19.58
N GLU A 117 -23.06 11.01 18.60
CA GLU A 117 -23.33 12.46 18.69
C GLU A 117 -22.46 13.32 19.63
N SER A 118 -21.45 13.97 19.05
CA SER A 118 -21.16 15.37 19.38
C SER A 118 -20.71 16.10 18.11
N GLU A 119 -21.44 17.16 17.79
CA GLU A 119 -21.26 18.03 16.64
C GLU A 119 -19.82 18.55 16.51
N GLY A 120 -19.31 18.42 15.28
CA GLY A 120 -17.99 18.85 14.85
C GLY A 120 -17.80 18.53 13.37
N GLU A 121 -18.53 19.23 12.52
CA GLU A 121 -18.27 19.40 11.08
C GLU A 121 -16.77 19.79 10.88
N VAL A 122 -16.03 19.41 9.84
CA VAL A 122 -16.37 19.14 8.44
C VAL A 122 -15.33 18.19 7.81
N ASP A 123 -15.86 17.31 6.97
CA ASP A 123 -15.27 16.68 5.79
C ASP A 123 -14.37 17.63 4.97
N GLU A 124 -13.25 17.12 4.44
CA GLU A 124 -12.93 17.44 3.04
C GLU A 124 -12.01 16.37 2.46
N GLY A 125 -12.62 15.40 1.79
CA GLY A 125 -11.99 14.81 0.62
C GLY A 125 -11.67 15.93 -0.35
N VAL A 126 -10.41 16.38 -0.38
CA VAL A 126 -9.96 17.28 -1.45
C VAL A 126 -9.98 16.45 -2.73
N ALA A 127 -11.06 16.61 -3.47
CA ALA A 127 -11.18 16.17 -4.85
C ALA A 127 -9.97 16.76 -5.58
N LYS A 128 -8.96 15.91 -5.85
CA LYS A 128 -7.72 16.30 -6.52
C LYS A 128 -8.07 17.16 -7.72
N VAL A 129 -7.51 18.36 -7.76
CA VAL A 129 -7.83 19.33 -8.81
C VAL A 129 -7.28 18.78 -10.12
N LYS A 130 -8.11 18.77 -11.18
CA LYS A 130 -7.69 18.28 -12.51
C LYS A 130 -6.43 19.01 -12.96
N LEU A 131 -5.40 18.25 -13.36
CA LEU A 131 -4.13 18.78 -13.80
C LEU A 131 -4.35 19.84 -14.90
N PRO A 132 -4.02 21.12 -14.68
CA PRO A 132 -4.20 22.13 -15.70
C PRO A 132 -3.19 21.87 -16.82
N LEU A 133 -3.66 21.38 -17.96
CA LEU A 133 -2.84 21.06 -19.12
C LEU A 133 -2.67 22.28 -20.04
N ARG A 134 -1.58 22.31 -20.80
CA ARG A 134 -1.39 23.23 -21.94
C ARG A 134 -2.35 22.88 -23.07
N GLN A 135 -2.48 23.77 -24.06
CA GLN A 135 -3.41 23.60 -25.20
C GLN A 135 -3.22 22.27 -25.97
N ASP A 136 -2.03 21.66 -25.91
CA ASP A 136 -1.74 20.33 -26.49
C ASP A 136 -2.31 19.13 -25.68
N GLY A 137 -2.95 19.38 -24.52
CA GLY A 137 -3.64 18.36 -23.72
C GLY A 137 -2.74 17.29 -23.06
N LYS A 138 -1.41 17.34 -23.26
CA LYS A 138 -0.48 16.32 -22.75
C LYS A 138 0.61 16.86 -21.82
N THR A 139 0.81 18.17 -21.78
CA THR A 139 1.88 18.78 -20.97
C THR A 139 1.26 19.61 -19.83
N PRO A 140 1.69 19.40 -18.57
CA PRO A 140 1.21 20.20 -17.45
C PRO A 140 1.57 21.68 -17.64
N ALA A 141 0.62 22.57 -17.40
CA ALA A 141 0.84 24.01 -17.40
C ALA A 141 1.49 24.42 -16.07
N VAL A 142 2.81 24.20 -15.98
CA VAL A 142 3.67 24.45 -14.81
C VAL A 142 3.34 25.74 -14.05
N LYS A 143 3.14 26.87 -14.76
CA LYS A 143 2.81 28.16 -14.13
C LYS A 143 1.47 28.15 -13.38
N LYS A 144 0.44 27.48 -13.93
CA LYS A 144 -0.88 27.36 -13.27
C LYS A 144 -0.82 26.40 -12.09
N MET A 145 -0.03 25.33 -12.19
CA MET A 145 0.20 24.43 -11.05
C MET A 145 0.87 25.15 -9.89
N GLN A 146 1.85 26.01 -10.16
CA GLN A 146 2.51 26.81 -9.14
C GLN A 146 1.59 27.87 -8.51
N GLU A 147 0.63 28.40 -9.27
CA GLU A 147 -0.37 29.37 -8.77
C GLU A 147 -1.35 28.68 -7.82
N ILE A 148 -1.96 27.57 -8.27
CA ILE A 148 -2.88 26.76 -7.45
C ILE A 148 -2.16 26.24 -6.19
N ALA A 149 -0.90 25.79 -6.30
CA ALA A 149 -0.15 25.34 -5.13
C ALA A 149 0.06 26.46 -4.10
N ARG A 150 0.20 27.73 -4.52
CA ARG A 150 0.31 28.87 -3.60
C ARG A 150 -1.04 29.25 -2.99
N GLU A 151 -2.13 29.12 -3.75
CA GLU A 151 -3.49 29.32 -3.23
C GLU A 151 -3.85 28.26 -2.18
N GLU A 152 -3.41 27.02 -2.38
CA GLU A 152 -3.49 25.89 -1.44
C GLU A 152 -2.47 25.98 -0.29
N GLY A 153 -1.71 27.08 -0.19
CA GLY A 153 -0.76 27.33 0.91
C GLY A 153 0.53 26.51 0.88
N LYS A 154 0.88 25.89 -0.25
CA LYS A 154 2.15 25.15 -0.42
C LYS A 154 3.29 26.07 -0.85
N GLU A 155 4.48 25.79 -0.32
CA GLU A 155 5.69 26.50 -0.73
C GLU A 155 6.15 26.07 -2.13
N VAL A 156 6.38 27.07 -3.00
CA VAL A 156 6.92 26.88 -4.35
C VAL A 156 8.22 27.68 -4.48
N PRO A 157 9.40 27.04 -4.66
CA PRO A 157 9.61 25.61 -4.94
C PRO A 157 9.38 24.70 -3.71
N CYS A 158 8.77 23.53 -3.91
CA CYS A 158 8.57 22.55 -2.85
C CYS A 158 9.89 21.91 -2.40
N ASP A 159 9.90 21.29 -1.22
CA ASP A 159 11.14 20.78 -0.60
C ASP A 159 11.86 19.76 -1.49
N GLY A 160 11.14 18.82 -2.11
CA GLY A 160 11.74 17.88 -3.05
C GLY A 160 12.41 18.55 -4.26
N CYS A 161 11.86 19.67 -4.76
CA CYS A 161 12.49 20.43 -5.84
C CYS A 161 13.64 21.32 -5.35
N LYS A 162 13.56 21.85 -4.12
CA LYS A 162 14.65 22.60 -3.47
C LYS A 162 15.87 21.70 -3.26
N GLU A 163 15.67 20.49 -2.73
CA GLU A 163 16.73 19.52 -2.47
C GLU A 163 17.37 18.99 -3.75
N ALA A 164 16.57 18.77 -4.80
CA ALA A 164 17.07 18.35 -6.11
C ALA A 164 17.69 19.48 -6.95
N GLY A 165 17.56 20.75 -6.52
CA GLY A 165 18.07 21.91 -7.25
C GLY A 165 17.41 22.13 -8.63
N ILE A 166 16.18 21.66 -8.81
CA ILE A 166 15.44 21.75 -10.08
C ILE A 166 14.29 22.76 -10.02
N ALA A 167 13.84 23.21 -11.18
CA ALA A 167 12.65 24.06 -11.28
C ALA A 167 11.39 23.28 -10.85
N CYS A 168 10.67 23.82 -9.86
CA CYS A 168 9.51 23.17 -9.28
C CYS A 168 8.34 23.06 -10.27
N CYS A 169 7.55 22.00 -10.15
CA CYS A 169 6.47 21.60 -11.06
C CYS A 169 6.93 21.23 -12.49
N LYS A 170 8.21 20.90 -12.69
CA LYS A 170 8.77 20.50 -14.00
C LYS A 170 8.95 18.99 -14.14
N ASP A 171 9.24 18.31 -13.05
CA ASP A 171 9.42 16.86 -12.99
C ASP A 171 8.47 16.27 -11.97
N SER A 172 7.52 15.46 -12.43
CA SER A 172 6.51 14.83 -11.57
C SER A 172 7.10 13.73 -10.67
N ALA A 173 8.30 13.22 -10.97
CA ALA A 173 8.97 12.22 -10.14
C ALA A 173 9.61 12.83 -8.89
N VAL A 174 9.88 14.13 -8.91
CA VAL A 174 10.60 14.85 -7.84
C VAL A 174 9.70 15.88 -7.15
N CYS A 175 8.71 16.42 -7.88
CA CYS A 175 7.91 17.51 -7.40
C CYS A 175 6.66 17.03 -6.64
N THR A 176 6.69 17.19 -5.32
CA THR A 176 5.58 16.90 -4.40
C THR A 176 4.32 17.74 -4.62
N ILE A 177 4.38 18.80 -5.45
CA ILE A 177 3.20 19.58 -5.83
C ILE A 177 2.32 18.79 -6.80
N PHE A 178 2.87 17.84 -7.56
CA PHE A 178 2.06 16.98 -8.43
C PHE A 178 1.08 16.10 -7.64
N ASP A 179 1.35 15.83 -6.36
CA ASP A 179 0.46 15.05 -5.51
C ASP A 179 -0.88 15.77 -5.21
N LEU A 180 -0.94 17.09 -5.44
CA LEU A 180 -2.16 17.89 -5.32
C LEU A 180 -3.09 17.75 -6.53
N PHE A 181 -2.57 17.22 -7.65
CA PHE A 181 -3.30 17.17 -8.91
C PHE A 181 -3.54 15.73 -9.35
N ASP A 182 -4.70 15.47 -9.93
CA ASP A 182 -4.99 14.15 -10.51
C ASP A 182 -4.21 13.99 -11.82
N CYS A 183 -3.15 13.19 -11.77
CA CYS A 183 -2.22 12.95 -12.88
C CYS A 183 -2.62 11.75 -13.76
N GLU A 184 -3.90 11.36 -13.76
CA GLU A 184 -4.43 10.34 -14.69
C GLU A 184 -4.53 10.94 -16.11
N PHE A 185 -3.76 10.39 -17.05
CA PHE A 185 -3.70 10.78 -18.46
C PHE A 185 -4.55 9.88 -19.36
#